data_AF-A0A931ZMZ8-F1
#
_entry.id   AF-A0A931ZMZ8-F1
#
_cell.length_a   1.000
_cell.length_b   1.000
_cell.length_c   1.000
_cell.angle_alpha   90.00
_cell.angle_beta   90.00
_cell.angle_gamma   90.00
#
_symmetry.space_group_name_H-M   'P 1'
#
loop_
_entity.id
_entity.type
_entity.pdbx_description
1 polymer ?
#
loop_
_entity_poly.entity_id
_entity_poly.type
_entity_poly.pdbx_seq_one_letter_code
_entity_poly.pdbx_strand_id
1 'polypeptide(L)'
;MLQNKNLSSIFKKNWFFLAGLFVYLSLIWVYIVPPIIAQNDIQIVRLDEINRCIKDGQIPCRYVPDLKNLYGYPLFNYYAPLPYYFGELIFLLTNSLLFSAKIMLLFSFIGSYIFMYLLINQFLNGLKRTLLALSYSLIPYVIFKLNVKDSIGEMWGLMFLAASFYAVKKLAEQTNIKNLLLASIFLAFLVTSYQLSLLVFLPVLCIFIIILFIKTRKVKFLWFNLAAGFLAILLSAFYLLPMLFEIQLTRSDYLPSFVKETPSVRGLSRYEVLTGDSNVFDFKEGTNWLSFKTDTKTHTIIRLSKYYFPDWKVFVDGKEIQVDYRNNDMGLITFLLGVGNHTINARLYDTPIRALSNLITLAGLSMTMALFLVSFVRVRKWIRYYRKGIN
;
A
#
# COMPACT_ATOMS: atom_id res chain seq x y z
N MET A 1 -25.98 -13.04 43.00
CA MET A 1 -25.73 -11.58 43.13
C MET A 1 -24.63 -11.13 42.17
N LEU A 2 -24.89 -11.14 40.86
CA LEU A 2 -24.04 -10.50 39.86
C LEU A 2 -24.76 -9.23 39.40
N GLN A 3 -24.51 -8.15 40.14
CA GLN A 3 -25.10 -6.83 39.91
C GLN A 3 -24.66 -6.28 38.55
N ASN A 4 -25.66 -5.97 37.72
CA ASN A 4 -25.66 -5.00 36.64
C ASN A 4 -24.59 -3.90 36.83
N LYS A 5 -23.44 -4.03 36.15
CA LYS A 5 -22.61 -2.86 35.84
C LYS A 5 -23.37 -2.02 34.82
N ASN A 6 -24.12 -1.05 35.33
CA ASN A 6 -24.84 0.03 34.64
C ASN A 6 -24.38 0.29 33.20
N LEU A 7 -25.12 -0.23 32.21
CA LEU A 7 -25.02 0.18 30.79
C LEU A 7 -25.09 1.72 30.66
N SER A 8 -25.89 2.36 31.51
CA SER A 8 -26.05 3.83 31.58
C SER A 8 -24.75 4.59 31.87
N SER A 9 -23.81 4.00 32.61
CA SER A 9 -22.51 4.63 32.92
C SER A 9 -21.52 4.56 31.76
N ILE A 10 -21.58 3.47 30.97
CA ILE A 10 -20.77 3.27 29.77
C ILE A 10 -21.28 4.19 28.65
N PHE A 11 -22.62 4.30 28.50
CA PHE A 11 -23.24 5.24 27.56
C PHE A 11 -22.92 6.70 27.90
N LYS A 12 -23.02 7.12 29.18
CA LYS A 12 -22.64 8.50 29.57
C LYS A 12 -21.16 8.82 29.34
N LYS A 13 -20.26 7.85 29.58
CA LYS A 13 -18.80 8.06 29.41
C LYS A 13 -18.38 8.21 27.95
N ASN A 14 -19.11 7.57 27.03
CA ASN A 14 -18.78 7.55 25.60
C ASN A 14 -19.78 8.33 24.73
N TRP A 15 -20.78 9.01 25.32
CA TRP A 15 -21.81 9.73 24.57
C TRP A 15 -21.21 10.77 23.61
N PHE A 16 -20.24 11.55 24.09
CA PHE A 16 -19.56 12.55 23.25
C PHE A 16 -18.82 11.95 22.05
N PHE A 17 -18.34 10.71 22.16
CA PHE A 17 -17.72 9.99 21.04
C PHE A 17 -18.78 9.55 20.04
N LEU A 18 -19.83 8.88 20.51
CA LEU A 18 -20.90 8.35 19.67
C LEU A 18 -21.67 9.47 18.96
N ALA A 19 -21.99 10.56 19.66
CA ALA A 19 -22.65 11.72 19.08
C ALA A 19 -21.79 12.38 18.00
N GLY A 20 -20.48 12.55 18.24
CA GLY A 20 -19.58 13.08 17.24
C GLY A 20 -19.45 12.17 16.03
N LEU A 21 -19.27 10.85 16.23
CA LEU A 21 -19.23 9.89 15.14
C LEU A 21 -20.52 9.90 14.33
N PHE A 22 -21.69 9.97 14.97
CA PHE A 22 -22.97 10.04 14.29
C PHE A 22 -23.11 11.31 13.44
N VAL A 23 -22.75 12.47 13.99
CA VAL A 23 -22.73 13.75 13.25
C VAL A 23 -21.79 13.64 12.04
N TYR A 24 -20.59 13.09 12.24
CA TYR A 24 -19.64 12.90 11.16
C TYR A 24 -20.15 11.96 10.07
N LEU A 25 -20.69 10.80 10.44
CA LEU A 25 -21.31 9.86 9.51
C LEU A 25 -22.45 10.49 8.72
N SER A 26 -23.26 11.34 9.37
CA SER A 26 -24.33 12.08 8.71
C SER A 26 -23.81 13.07 7.67
N LEU A 27 -22.67 13.73 7.95
CA LEU A 27 -22.02 14.65 7.01
C LEU A 27 -21.42 13.93 5.79
N ILE A 28 -20.86 12.73 5.98
CA ILE A 28 -20.23 11.98 4.89
C ILE A 28 -21.19 11.04 4.16
N TRP A 29 -22.40 10.80 4.69
CA TRP A 29 -23.40 9.87 4.14
C TRP A 29 -23.70 10.11 2.65
N VAL A 30 -23.83 11.37 2.25
CA VAL A 30 -24.11 11.77 0.86
C VAL A 30 -23.06 11.25 -0.14
N TYR A 31 -21.81 11.06 0.30
CA TYR A 31 -20.69 10.61 -0.54
C TYR A 31 -20.46 9.10 -0.51
N ILE A 32 -21.11 8.40 0.43
CA ILE A 32 -21.12 6.94 0.53
C ILE A 32 -22.19 6.33 -0.40
N VAL A 33 -23.17 7.15 -0.79
CA VAL A 33 -24.32 6.82 -1.64
C VAL A 33 -23.98 7.05 -3.15
N PRO A 34 -24.58 6.29 -4.09
CA PRO A 34 -23.92 5.79 -5.31
C PRO A 34 -23.36 6.73 -6.39
N PRO A 35 -23.75 8.00 -6.64
CA PRO A 35 -23.37 8.60 -7.93
C PRO A 35 -21.88 8.91 -8.06
N ILE A 36 -21.18 9.20 -6.96
CA ILE A 36 -19.82 9.80 -7.02
C ILE A 36 -18.72 8.74 -7.11
N ILE A 37 -18.88 7.60 -6.43
CA ILE A 37 -17.94 6.47 -6.53
C ILE A 37 -18.14 5.74 -7.87
N ALA A 38 -19.39 5.65 -8.35
CA ALA A 38 -19.70 5.08 -9.67
C ALA A 38 -19.23 5.96 -10.85
N GLN A 39 -18.89 7.23 -10.62
CA GLN A 39 -18.33 8.12 -11.64
C GLN A 39 -16.79 8.04 -11.73
N ASN A 40 -16.10 7.41 -10.78
CA ASN A 40 -14.64 7.37 -10.74
C ASN A 40 -14.13 5.93 -10.49
N ASP A 41 -14.13 5.14 -11.56
CA ASP A 41 -13.80 3.71 -11.58
C ASP A 41 -12.35 3.38 -11.17
N ILE A 42 -11.46 4.36 -11.05
CA ILE A 42 -10.02 4.09 -10.90
C ILE A 42 -9.68 3.32 -9.60
N GLN A 43 -10.42 3.57 -8.51
CA GLN A 43 -10.18 2.84 -7.25
C GLN A 43 -10.62 1.38 -7.36
N ILE A 44 -11.71 1.14 -8.08
CA ILE A 44 -12.25 -0.20 -8.33
C ILE A 44 -11.30 -0.97 -9.25
N VAL A 45 -10.80 -0.33 -10.32
CA VAL A 45 -9.83 -0.93 -11.23
C VAL A 45 -8.52 -1.25 -10.50
N ARG A 46 -7.98 -0.32 -9.70
CA ARG A 46 -6.76 -0.59 -8.91
C ARG A 46 -6.95 -1.74 -7.90
N LEU A 47 -8.13 -1.87 -7.32
CA LEU A 47 -8.44 -3.00 -6.44
C LEU A 47 -8.52 -4.31 -7.23
N ASP A 48 -9.14 -4.31 -8.41
CA ASP A 48 -9.17 -5.48 -9.28
C ASP A 48 -7.75 -5.91 -9.73
N GLU A 49 -6.86 -4.95 -9.98
CA GLU A 49 -5.44 -5.22 -10.27
C GLU A 49 -4.73 -5.91 -9.10
N ILE A 50 -5.00 -5.54 -7.84
CA ILE A 50 -4.47 -6.24 -6.66
C ILE A 50 -4.99 -7.68 -6.59
N ASN A 51 -6.30 -7.88 -6.78
CA ASN A 51 -6.92 -9.21 -6.80
C ASN A 51 -6.26 -10.11 -7.85
N ARG A 52 -6.01 -9.58 -9.05
CA ARG A 52 -5.32 -10.32 -10.13
C ARG A 52 -3.87 -10.62 -9.79
N CYS A 53 -3.14 -9.64 -9.26
CA CYS A 53 -1.77 -9.87 -8.79
C CYS A 53 -1.70 -11.03 -7.79
N ILE A 54 -2.60 -11.09 -6.81
CA ILE A 54 -2.62 -12.13 -5.78
C ILE A 54 -2.97 -13.49 -6.38
N LYS A 55 -3.96 -13.55 -7.28
CA LYS A 55 -4.30 -14.78 -8.02
C LYS A 55 -3.15 -15.29 -8.88
N ASP A 56 -2.38 -14.38 -9.47
CA ASP A 56 -1.22 -14.70 -10.31
C ASP A 56 0.06 -14.95 -9.49
N GLY A 57 -0.02 -14.92 -8.14
CA GLY A 57 1.10 -15.18 -7.25
C GLY A 57 2.13 -14.05 -7.18
N GLN A 58 1.80 -12.87 -7.69
CA GLN A 58 2.63 -11.67 -7.59
C GLN A 58 2.46 -11.01 -6.21
N ILE A 59 3.24 -11.48 -5.24
CA ILE A 59 3.22 -10.96 -3.85
C ILE A 59 4.63 -10.47 -3.47
N PRO A 60 4.81 -9.17 -3.15
CA PRO A 60 3.81 -8.09 -3.22
C PRO A 60 3.40 -7.79 -4.67
N CYS A 61 2.17 -7.29 -4.88
CA CYS A 61 1.76 -6.76 -6.17
C CYS A 61 2.60 -5.54 -6.51
N ARG A 62 3.24 -5.54 -7.69
CA ARG A 62 4.14 -4.47 -8.13
C ARG A 62 3.69 -3.85 -9.44
N TYR A 63 3.25 -4.68 -10.37
CA TYR A 63 2.95 -4.34 -11.76
C TYR A 63 1.49 -4.62 -12.08
N VAL A 64 0.86 -3.69 -12.78
CA VAL A 64 -0.56 -3.74 -13.14
C VAL A 64 -0.69 -3.65 -14.66
N PRO A 65 -1.22 -4.68 -15.35
CA PRO A 65 -1.20 -4.75 -16.82
C PRO A 65 -2.22 -3.86 -17.53
N ASP A 66 -3.35 -3.49 -16.91
CA ASP A 66 -4.48 -2.90 -17.65
C ASP A 66 -4.65 -1.40 -17.47
N LEU A 67 -3.95 -0.81 -16.52
CA LEU A 67 -3.89 0.64 -16.41
C LEU A 67 -2.95 1.27 -17.46
N LYS A 68 -3.09 2.59 -17.64
CA LYS A 68 -2.39 3.38 -18.67
C LYS A 68 -2.59 2.80 -20.08
N ASN A 69 -3.85 2.74 -20.51
CA ASN A 69 -4.26 2.29 -21.85
C ASN A 69 -3.90 0.83 -22.17
N LEU A 70 -3.93 -0.07 -21.19
CA LEU A 70 -3.63 -1.50 -21.35
C LEU A 70 -2.15 -1.84 -21.62
N TYR A 71 -1.24 -0.87 -21.45
CA TYR A 71 0.20 -1.07 -21.61
C TYR A 71 0.92 -1.47 -20.30
N GLY A 72 0.28 -1.22 -19.16
CA GLY A 72 0.71 -1.67 -17.85
C GLY A 72 2.00 -1.02 -17.31
N TYR A 73 2.08 -0.86 -15.99
CA TYR A 73 3.20 -0.19 -15.34
C TYR A 73 3.34 -0.60 -13.87
N PRO A 74 4.48 -0.36 -13.21
CA PRO A 74 4.70 -0.75 -11.82
C PRO A 74 4.05 0.16 -10.76
N LEU A 75 2.73 0.34 -10.80
CA LEU A 75 2.01 1.28 -9.93
C LEU A 75 2.31 1.08 -8.43
N PHE A 76 2.20 -0.14 -7.92
CA PHE A 76 2.28 -0.42 -6.48
C PHE A 76 3.70 -0.44 -5.93
N ASN A 77 4.71 -0.22 -6.77
CA ASN A 77 6.05 0.14 -6.30
C ASN A 77 6.14 1.59 -5.83
N TYR A 78 5.24 2.46 -6.28
CA TYR A 78 5.37 3.91 -6.06
C TYR A 78 4.13 4.55 -5.45
N TYR A 79 3.00 3.85 -5.45
CA TYR A 79 1.74 4.40 -4.96
C TYR A 79 1.04 3.47 -3.95
N ALA A 80 0.85 4.01 -2.75
CA ALA A 80 -0.14 3.65 -1.72
C ALA A 80 -0.69 2.20 -1.76
N PRO A 81 0.11 1.16 -1.50
CA PRO A 81 -0.40 -0.22 -1.56
C PRO A 81 -1.35 -0.59 -0.42
N LEU A 82 -1.20 0.00 0.78
CA LEU A 82 -1.95 -0.42 1.97
C LEU A 82 -3.49 -0.32 1.83
N PRO A 83 -4.07 0.78 1.33
CA PRO A 83 -5.51 0.87 1.13
C PRO A 83 -6.07 -0.27 0.26
N TYR A 84 -5.35 -0.67 -0.78
CA TYR A 84 -5.82 -1.70 -1.71
C TYR A 84 -5.61 -3.11 -1.19
N TYR A 85 -4.54 -3.38 -0.43
CA TYR A 85 -4.44 -4.65 0.30
C TYR A 85 -5.56 -4.79 1.34
N PHE A 86 -5.95 -3.70 2.02
CA PHE A 86 -7.12 -3.73 2.89
C PHE A 86 -8.40 -3.98 2.10
N GLY A 87 -8.58 -3.32 0.96
CA GLY A 87 -9.69 -3.55 0.05
C GLY A 87 -9.80 -5.00 -0.40
N GLU A 88 -8.67 -5.61 -0.73
CA GLU A 88 -8.62 -7.01 -1.15
C GLU A 88 -9.11 -7.94 -0.06
N LEU A 89 -8.73 -7.71 1.20
CA LEU A 89 -9.26 -8.49 2.32
C LEU A 89 -10.78 -8.41 2.40
N ILE A 90 -11.37 -7.24 2.13
CA ILE A 90 -12.84 -7.09 2.07
C ILE A 90 -13.41 -7.79 0.82
N PHE A 91 -12.71 -7.73 -0.31
CA PHE A 91 -13.13 -8.38 -1.54
C PHE A 91 -13.17 -9.90 -1.38
N LEU A 92 -12.13 -10.51 -0.79
CA LEU A 92 -12.09 -11.95 -0.51
C LEU A 92 -13.23 -12.42 0.41
N LEU A 93 -13.75 -11.54 1.28
CA LEU A 93 -14.87 -11.84 2.17
C LEU A 93 -16.25 -11.60 1.56
N THR A 94 -16.35 -10.68 0.59
CA THR A 94 -17.66 -10.17 0.11
C THR A 94 -17.90 -10.42 -1.38
N ASN A 95 -16.86 -10.80 -2.13
CA ASN A 95 -16.84 -10.98 -3.57
C ASN A 95 -17.41 -9.80 -4.37
N SER A 96 -17.30 -8.57 -3.83
CA SER A 96 -17.80 -7.35 -4.47
C SER A 96 -16.75 -6.25 -4.44
N LEU A 97 -16.19 -5.94 -5.62
CA LEU A 97 -15.18 -4.88 -5.77
C LEU A 97 -15.74 -3.51 -5.38
N LEU A 98 -16.98 -3.21 -5.81
CA LEU A 98 -17.65 -1.96 -5.49
C LEU A 98 -17.87 -1.80 -3.98
N PHE A 99 -18.33 -2.86 -3.30
CA PHE A 99 -18.51 -2.82 -1.85
C PHE A 99 -17.17 -2.64 -1.14
N SER A 100 -16.14 -3.35 -1.58
CA SER A 100 -14.80 -3.27 -1.00
C SER A 100 -14.18 -1.88 -1.14
N ALA A 101 -14.28 -1.27 -2.32
CA ALA A 101 -13.82 0.10 -2.56
C ALA A 101 -14.56 1.12 -1.67
N LYS A 102 -15.87 0.95 -1.47
CA LYS A 102 -16.65 1.78 -0.53
C LYS A 102 -16.17 1.63 0.90
N ILE A 103 -15.89 0.41 1.35
CA ILE A 103 -15.39 0.13 2.70
C ILE A 103 -13.98 0.71 2.88
N MET A 104 -13.10 0.62 1.89
CA MET A 104 -11.77 1.26 1.93
C MET A 104 -11.87 2.77 2.19
N LEU A 105 -12.78 3.45 1.48
CA LEU A 105 -13.02 4.88 1.63
C LEU A 105 -13.60 5.20 3.01
N LEU A 106 -14.68 4.51 3.38
CA LEU A 106 -15.34 4.63 4.69
C LEU A 106 -14.38 4.45 5.86
N PHE A 107 -13.51 3.45 5.77
CA PHE A 107 -12.56 3.11 6.81
C PHE A 107 -11.59 4.27 7.06
N SER A 108 -11.11 4.95 6.02
CA SER A 108 -10.22 6.10 6.16
C SER A 108 -10.89 7.29 6.88
N PHE A 109 -12.16 7.55 6.58
CA PHE A 109 -12.94 8.59 7.23
C PHE A 109 -13.18 8.28 8.71
N ILE A 110 -13.75 7.10 8.98
CA ILE A 110 -14.09 6.67 10.34
C ILE A 110 -12.83 6.54 11.20
N GLY A 111 -11.77 5.94 10.64
CA GLY A 111 -10.49 5.78 11.32
C GLY A 111 -9.82 7.11 11.64
N SER A 112 -9.89 8.10 10.74
CA SER A 112 -9.38 9.46 11.01
C SER A 112 -10.06 10.08 12.24
N TYR A 113 -11.38 9.96 12.34
CA TYR A 113 -12.11 10.41 13.52
C TYR A 113 -11.71 9.64 14.78
N ILE A 114 -11.67 8.32 14.71
CA ILE A 114 -11.35 7.48 15.87
C ILE A 114 -9.95 7.79 16.40
N PHE A 115 -8.93 7.75 15.55
CA PHE A 115 -7.55 7.96 16.00
C PHE A 115 -7.31 9.38 16.49
N MET A 116 -7.88 10.38 15.83
CA MET A 116 -7.77 11.75 16.31
C MET A 116 -8.51 11.96 17.64
N TYR A 117 -9.69 11.36 17.80
CA TYR A 117 -10.40 11.39 19.07
C TYR A 117 -9.58 10.74 20.19
N LEU A 118 -8.96 9.60 19.93
CA LEU A 118 -8.11 8.89 20.89
C LEU A 118 -6.86 9.71 21.26
N LEU A 119 -6.27 10.42 20.30
CA LEU A 119 -5.15 11.34 20.54
C LEU A 119 -5.57 12.52 21.41
N ILE A 120 -6.64 13.23 21.04
CA ILE A 120 -7.10 14.42 21.75
C ILE A 120 -7.61 14.06 23.16
N ASN A 121 -8.15 12.84 23.33
CA ASN A 121 -8.53 12.32 24.65
C ASN A 121 -7.36 12.29 25.67
N GLN A 122 -6.10 12.34 25.21
CA GLN A 122 -4.95 12.42 26.10
C GLN A 122 -4.69 13.84 26.63
N PHE A 123 -5.40 14.85 26.12
CA PHE A 123 -5.18 16.27 26.41
C PHE A 123 -6.43 17.03 26.83
N LEU A 124 -7.59 16.70 26.25
CA LEU A 124 -8.85 17.43 26.43
C LEU A 124 -10.02 16.47 26.69
N ASN A 125 -11.06 16.98 27.34
CA ASN A 125 -12.26 16.23 27.73
C ASN A 125 -13.55 16.86 27.16
N GLY A 126 -14.65 16.09 27.20
CA GLY A 126 -16.00 16.56 26.89
C GLY A 126 -16.18 17.00 25.44
N LEU A 127 -16.96 18.06 25.24
CA LEU A 127 -17.31 18.57 23.92
C LEU A 127 -16.11 19.09 23.11
N LYS A 128 -15.14 19.75 23.77
CA LYS A 128 -13.93 20.29 23.11
C LYS A 128 -13.15 19.22 22.36
N ARG A 129 -13.02 18.03 22.97
CA ARG A 129 -12.40 16.84 22.37
C ARG A 129 -13.13 16.41 21.10
N THR A 130 -14.46 16.30 21.18
CA THR A 130 -15.29 15.89 20.04
C THR A 130 -15.21 16.88 18.90
N LEU A 131 -15.31 18.19 19.17
CA LEU A 131 -15.26 19.22 18.14
C LEU A 131 -13.92 19.23 17.39
N LEU A 132 -12.79 19.15 18.10
CA LEU A 132 -11.48 19.10 17.45
C LEU A 132 -11.26 17.82 16.64
N ALA A 133 -11.73 16.67 17.13
CA ALA A 133 -11.69 15.42 16.38
C ALA A 133 -12.53 15.50 15.10
N LEU A 134 -13.71 16.12 15.17
CA LEU A 134 -14.55 16.38 14.01
C LEU A 134 -13.85 17.29 13.00
N SER A 135 -13.29 18.42 13.44
CA SER A 135 -12.58 19.36 12.56
C SER A 135 -11.47 18.68 11.77
N TYR A 136 -10.67 17.83 12.42
CA TYR A 136 -9.62 17.07 11.72
C TYR A 136 -10.19 16.07 10.71
N SER A 137 -11.27 15.38 11.08
CA SER A 137 -11.89 14.34 10.24
C SER A 137 -12.55 14.89 8.98
N LEU A 138 -12.80 16.21 8.92
CA LEU A 138 -13.24 16.90 7.71
C LEU A 138 -12.10 17.12 6.71
N ILE A 139 -10.83 17.02 7.10
CA ILE A 139 -9.69 17.23 6.18
C ILE A 139 -9.64 16.13 5.10
N PRO A 140 -9.67 14.82 5.43
CA PRO A 140 -9.77 13.76 4.41
C PRO A 140 -10.95 13.97 3.47
N TYR A 141 -12.06 14.54 3.96
CA TYR A 141 -13.24 14.82 3.16
C TYR A 141 -12.97 15.93 2.13
N VAL A 142 -12.34 17.02 2.54
CA VAL A 142 -11.94 18.10 1.62
C VAL A 142 -10.97 17.57 0.56
N ILE A 143 -9.99 16.74 0.95
CA ILE A 143 -9.02 16.15 0.02
C ILE A 143 -9.71 15.26 -1.01
N PHE A 144 -10.61 14.38 -0.57
CA PHE A 144 -11.36 13.52 -1.48
C PHE A 144 -12.13 14.34 -2.52
N LYS A 145 -12.75 15.45 -2.10
CA LYS A 145 -13.46 16.35 -3.02
C LYS A 145 -12.54 17.04 -4.03
N LEU A 146 -11.32 17.41 -3.63
CA LEU A 146 -10.37 18.10 -4.50
C LEU A 146 -9.69 17.17 -5.52
N ASN A 147 -9.43 15.91 -5.15
CA ASN A 147 -8.75 14.96 -6.02
C ASN A 147 -9.29 13.53 -5.87
N VAL A 148 -10.44 13.24 -6.46
CA VAL A 148 -11.12 11.92 -6.31
C VAL A 148 -10.26 10.75 -6.83
N LYS A 149 -9.36 10.98 -7.80
CA LYS A 149 -8.59 9.90 -8.46
C LYS A 149 -7.39 9.42 -7.65
N ASP A 150 -6.70 10.31 -6.94
CA ASP A 150 -5.45 9.96 -6.23
C ASP A 150 -5.47 10.27 -4.72
N SER A 151 -6.64 10.58 -4.16
CA SER A 151 -6.78 10.96 -2.75
C SER A 151 -6.70 9.81 -1.75
N ILE A 152 -6.95 8.55 -2.15
CA ILE A 152 -7.14 7.48 -1.16
C ILE A 152 -5.90 7.22 -0.31
N GLY A 153 -4.71 7.33 -0.90
CA GLY A 153 -3.44 7.24 -0.17
C GLY A 153 -3.33 8.35 0.88
N GLU A 154 -3.61 9.59 0.49
CA GLU A 154 -3.55 10.77 1.36
C GLU A 154 -4.49 10.66 2.56
N MET A 155 -5.72 10.19 2.33
CA MET A 155 -6.72 10.00 3.38
C MET A 155 -6.27 8.97 4.41
N TRP A 156 -5.72 7.85 3.94
CA TRP A 156 -5.14 6.83 4.81
C TRP A 156 -3.87 7.34 5.52
N GLY A 157 -3.07 8.16 4.84
CA GLY A 157 -1.93 8.87 5.42
C GLY A 157 -2.34 9.75 6.60
N LEU A 158 -3.38 10.58 6.45
CA LEU A 158 -3.92 11.38 7.56
C LEU A 158 -4.47 10.53 8.70
N MET A 159 -5.22 9.47 8.38
CA MET A 159 -5.71 8.53 9.38
C MET A 159 -4.56 7.96 10.24
N PHE A 160 -3.51 7.44 9.60
CA PHE A 160 -2.37 6.85 10.30
C PHE A 160 -1.38 7.88 10.86
N LEU A 161 -1.42 9.13 10.41
CA LEU A 161 -0.73 10.23 11.05
C LEU A 161 -1.28 10.44 12.47
N ALA A 162 -2.60 10.60 12.61
CA ALA A 162 -3.23 10.72 13.92
C ALA A 162 -2.95 9.48 14.81
N ALA A 163 -3.01 8.29 14.21
CA ALA A 163 -2.70 7.03 14.90
C ALA A 163 -1.25 7.00 15.40
N SER A 164 -0.29 7.47 14.61
CA SER A 164 1.14 7.52 14.96
C SER A 164 1.40 8.44 16.15
N PHE A 165 0.83 9.64 16.16
CA PHE A 165 0.92 10.54 17.31
C PHE A 165 0.30 9.93 18.57
N TYR A 166 -0.84 9.24 18.43
CA TYR A 166 -1.48 8.53 19.54
C TYR A 166 -0.57 7.42 20.10
N ALA A 167 0.06 6.62 19.25
CA ALA A 167 0.97 5.56 19.69
C ALA A 167 2.23 6.10 20.38
N VAL A 168 2.83 7.18 19.86
CA VAL A 168 3.96 7.86 20.51
C VAL A 168 3.56 8.36 21.90
N LYS A 169 2.35 8.94 22.04
CA LYS A 169 1.83 9.38 23.34
C LYS A 169 1.64 8.21 24.31
N LYS A 170 1.13 7.06 23.84
CA LYS A 170 1.05 5.82 24.66
C LYS A 170 2.41 5.30 25.08
N LEU A 171 3.40 5.39 24.21
CA LEU A 171 4.77 5.00 24.52
C LEU A 171 5.41 5.91 25.57
N ALA A 172 5.09 7.21 25.57
CA ALA A 172 5.55 8.17 26.59
C ALA A 172 4.94 7.88 27.97
N GLU A 173 3.66 7.48 28.01
CA GLU A 173 2.98 7.04 29.24
C GLU A 173 3.60 5.73 29.77
N GLN A 174 3.74 4.73 28.90
CA GLN A 174 4.27 3.42 29.25
C GLN A 174 5.24 2.89 28.18
N THR A 175 6.52 2.83 28.55
CA THR A 175 7.60 2.33 27.69
C THR A 175 7.69 0.80 27.72
N ASN A 176 6.86 0.15 26.90
CA ASN A 176 6.77 -1.31 26.81
C ASN A 176 6.71 -1.79 25.35
N ILE A 177 6.89 -3.11 25.16
CA ILE A 177 6.94 -3.73 23.83
C ILE A 177 5.60 -3.57 23.08
N LYS A 178 4.46 -3.59 23.78
CA LYS A 178 3.14 -3.44 23.12
C LYS A 178 2.99 -2.07 22.47
N ASN A 179 3.40 -1.01 23.16
CA ASN A 179 3.34 0.34 22.64
C ASN A 179 4.42 0.59 21.57
N LEU A 180 5.58 -0.09 21.66
CA LEU A 180 6.58 -0.10 20.58
C LEU A 180 5.98 -0.72 19.31
N LEU A 181 5.35 -1.89 19.41
CA LEU A 181 4.71 -2.55 18.28
C LEU A 181 3.58 -1.71 17.69
N LEU A 182 2.74 -1.12 18.54
CA LEU A 182 1.68 -0.20 18.12
C LEU A 182 2.24 0.99 17.31
N ALA A 183 3.30 1.62 17.82
CA ALA A 183 3.97 2.73 17.13
C ALA A 183 4.60 2.27 15.82
N SER A 184 5.27 1.12 15.81
CA SER A 184 5.93 0.56 14.61
C SER A 184 4.93 0.25 13.51
N ILE A 185 3.80 -0.36 13.86
CA ILE A 185 2.74 -0.74 12.91
C ILE A 185 2.06 0.50 12.34
N PHE A 186 1.69 1.49 13.17
CA PHE A 186 1.07 2.71 12.67
C PHE A 186 2.02 3.56 11.81
N LEU A 187 3.32 3.58 12.14
CA LEU A 187 4.32 4.22 11.30
C LEU A 187 4.53 3.48 9.97
N ALA A 188 4.60 2.14 9.99
CA ALA A 188 4.67 1.34 8.77
C ALA A 188 3.43 1.58 7.89
N PHE A 189 2.25 1.63 8.50
CA PHE A 189 1.01 1.91 7.79
C PHE A 189 0.97 3.31 7.20
N LEU A 190 1.47 4.33 7.93
CA LEU A 190 1.64 5.67 7.40
C LEU A 190 2.54 5.66 6.15
N VAL A 191 3.70 4.98 6.22
CA VAL A 191 4.64 4.86 5.08
C VAL A 191 3.96 4.24 3.87
N THR A 192 3.28 3.11 4.05
CA THR A 192 2.62 2.36 2.97
C THR A 192 1.28 2.96 2.51
N SER A 193 0.79 4.01 3.18
CA SER A 193 -0.42 4.74 2.77
C SER A 193 -0.09 5.90 1.85
N TYR A 194 0.83 6.77 2.25
CA TYR A 194 1.25 7.90 1.43
C TYR A 194 2.62 8.40 1.85
N GLN A 195 3.58 8.27 0.93
CA GLN A 195 4.97 8.63 1.19
C GLN A 195 5.15 10.12 1.50
N LEU A 196 4.41 11.03 0.82
CA LEU A 196 4.54 12.47 1.05
C LEU A 196 4.06 12.86 2.45
N SER A 197 3.06 12.16 3.00
CA SER A 197 2.60 12.41 4.37
C SER A 197 3.73 12.17 5.37
N LEU A 198 4.51 11.10 5.20
CA LEU A 198 5.65 10.87 6.09
C LEU A 198 6.69 11.98 5.94
N LEU A 199 7.08 12.35 4.72
CA LEU A 199 8.10 13.37 4.50
C LEU A 199 7.71 14.73 5.12
N VAL A 200 6.47 15.15 4.92
CA VAL A 200 5.96 16.43 5.43
C VAL A 200 5.78 16.41 6.95
N PHE A 201 5.29 15.32 7.52
CA PHE A 201 4.93 15.27 8.94
C PHE A 201 5.97 14.63 9.85
N LEU A 202 7.04 14.02 9.32
CA LEU A 202 8.13 13.46 10.12
C LEU A 202 8.80 14.53 11.01
N PRO A 203 9.12 15.75 10.54
CA PRO A 203 9.64 16.81 11.41
C PRO A 203 8.70 17.14 12.57
N VAL A 204 7.38 17.19 12.30
CA VAL A 204 6.37 17.48 13.33
C VAL A 204 6.29 16.34 14.36
N LEU A 205 6.36 15.08 13.90
CA LEU A 205 6.39 13.92 14.79
C LEU A 205 7.66 13.89 15.64
N CYS A 206 8.82 14.24 15.07
CA CYS A 206 10.08 14.36 15.80
C CYS A 206 10.01 15.45 16.87
N ILE A 207 9.48 16.64 16.54
CA ILE A 207 9.25 17.71 17.51
C ILE A 207 8.33 17.23 18.64
N PHE A 208 7.26 16.51 18.32
CA PHE A 208 6.35 15.95 19.31
C PHE A 208 7.03 14.93 20.24
N ILE A 209 7.88 14.04 19.70
CA ILE A 209 8.71 13.11 20.48
C ILE A 209 9.64 13.89 21.41
N ILE A 210 10.30 14.94 20.93
CA ILE A 210 11.20 15.79 21.73
C ILE A 210 10.44 16.47 22.86
N ILE A 211 9.27 17.07 22.60
CA ILE A 211 8.42 17.70 23.63
C ILE A 211 8.05 16.68 24.71
N LEU A 212 7.62 15.47 24.32
CA LEU A 212 7.27 14.42 25.28
C LEU A 212 8.50 13.88 26.03
N PHE A 213 9.66 13.83 25.39
CA PHE A 213 10.91 13.47 26.05
C PHE A 213 11.31 14.51 27.09
N ILE A 214 11.23 15.81 26.80
CA ILE A 214 11.53 16.87 27.76
C ILE A 214 10.62 16.77 28.99
N LYS A 215 9.34 16.44 28.80
CA LYS A 215 8.36 16.25 29.90
C LYS A 215 8.60 14.98 30.71
N THR A 216 8.96 13.87 30.06
CA THR A 216 9.10 12.57 30.74
C THR A 216 10.49 12.31 31.27
N ARG A 217 11.53 12.89 30.65
CA ARG A 217 12.97 12.67 30.90
C ARG A 217 13.41 11.20 30.86
N LYS A 218 12.62 10.33 30.21
CA LYS A 218 12.90 8.89 30.12
C LYS A 218 13.76 8.60 28.88
N VAL A 219 15.06 8.37 29.04
CA VAL A 219 15.94 7.99 27.90
C VAL A 219 15.45 6.72 27.19
N LYS A 220 14.89 5.76 27.94
CA LYS A 220 14.26 4.57 27.38
C LYS A 220 13.13 4.87 26.38
N PHE A 221 12.40 5.97 26.54
CA PHE A 221 11.36 6.38 25.60
C PHE A 221 11.95 6.73 24.23
N LEU A 222 13.10 7.41 24.17
CA LEU A 222 13.77 7.73 22.90
C LEU A 222 14.21 6.46 22.17
N TRP A 223 14.91 5.55 22.87
CA TRP A 223 15.34 4.29 22.28
C TRP A 223 14.17 3.44 21.77
N PHE A 224 13.03 3.45 22.47
CA PHE A 224 11.84 2.73 22.01
C PHE A 224 11.20 3.37 20.78
N ASN A 225 11.23 4.70 20.63
CA ASN A 225 10.78 5.36 19.40
C ASN A 225 11.74 5.09 18.24
N LEU A 226 13.06 5.12 18.47
CA LEU A 226 14.05 4.74 17.46
C LEU A 226 13.87 3.29 17.01
N ALA A 227 13.68 2.36 17.96
CA ALA A 227 13.40 0.97 17.66
C ALA A 227 12.05 0.81 16.92
N ALA A 228 11.03 1.61 17.26
CA ALA A 228 9.76 1.60 16.54
C ALA A 228 9.88 2.11 15.10
N GLY A 229 10.65 3.19 14.89
CA GLY A 229 10.96 3.71 13.56
C GLY A 229 11.76 2.71 12.72
N PHE A 230 12.76 2.07 13.32
CA PHE A 230 13.52 1.01 12.66
C PHE A 230 12.63 -0.16 12.25
N LEU A 231 11.79 -0.66 13.17
CA LEU A 231 10.87 -1.76 12.86
C LEU A 231 9.82 -1.35 11.81
N ALA A 232 9.36 -0.09 11.82
CA ALA A 232 8.47 0.44 10.79
C ALA A 232 9.11 0.42 9.39
N ILE A 233 10.39 0.79 9.28
CA ILE A 233 11.16 0.70 8.03
C ILE A 233 11.26 -0.75 7.56
N LEU A 234 11.56 -1.70 8.45
CA LEU A 234 11.61 -3.12 8.09
C LEU A 234 10.24 -3.60 7.55
N LEU A 235 9.16 -3.32 8.27
CA LEU A 235 7.79 -3.72 7.90
C LEU A 235 7.33 -3.12 6.57
N SER A 236 7.78 -1.91 6.24
CA SER A 236 7.42 -1.21 5.00
C SER A 236 8.46 -1.35 3.88
N ALA A 237 9.56 -2.09 4.09
CA ALA A 237 10.70 -2.14 3.18
C ALA A 237 10.33 -2.56 1.76
N PHE A 238 9.43 -3.54 1.59
CA PHE A 238 8.94 -4.02 0.29
C PHE A 238 8.40 -2.91 -0.63
N TYR A 239 7.91 -1.83 -0.04
CA TYR A 239 7.40 -0.64 -0.72
C TYR A 239 8.42 0.51 -0.64
N LEU A 240 8.93 0.81 0.56
CA LEU A 240 9.79 1.96 0.81
C LEU A 240 11.11 1.90 0.04
N LEU A 241 11.78 0.74 -0.02
CA LEU A 241 13.09 0.65 -0.67
C LEU A 241 12.99 0.74 -2.20
N PRO A 242 12.12 -0.03 -2.89
CA PRO A 242 11.94 0.16 -4.33
C PRO A 242 11.47 1.58 -4.66
N MET A 243 10.56 2.15 -3.86
CA MET A 243 10.13 3.53 -4.05
C MET A 243 11.30 4.52 -3.98
N LEU A 244 12.23 4.39 -3.02
CA LEU A 244 13.35 5.33 -2.90
C LEU A 244 14.44 5.12 -3.95
N PHE A 245 14.78 3.86 -4.24
CA PHE A 245 15.93 3.52 -5.09
C PHE A 245 15.59 3.32 -6.56
N GLU A 246 14.31 3.22 -6.90
CA GLU A 246 13.85 3.02 -8.28
C GLU A 246 12.95 4.16 -8.78
N ILE A 247 12.73 5.24 -8.02
CA ILE A 247 11.88 6.35 -8.47
C ILE A 247 12.41 6.99 -9.76
N GLN A 248 13.73 7.02 -9.95
CA GLN A 248 14.38 7.55 -11.15
C GLN A 248 14.09 6.72 -12.41
N LEU A 249 13.55 5.50 -12.27
CA LEU A 249 13.05 4.70 -13.39
C LEU A 249 11.66 5.12 -13.84
N THR A 250 11.08 6.12 -13.19
CA THR A 250 9.76 6.66 -13.51
C THR A 250 9.81 8.15 -13.82
N ARG A 251 8.76 8.64 -14.47
CA ARG A 251 8.46 10.04 -14.72
C ARG A 251 7.07 10.38 -14.19
N SER A 252 6.49 11.50 -14.64
CA SER A 252 5.13 11.92 -14.26
C SER A 252 4.13 10.77 -14.26
N ASP A 253 3.29 10.72 -13.22
CA ASP A 253 2.31 9.66 -12.95
C ASP A 253 2.87 8.23 -12.87
N TYR A 254 4.13 8.10 -12.46
CA TYR A 254 4.82 6.80 -12.30
C TYR A 254 4.99 6.00 -13.60
N LEU A 255 4.85 6.65 -14.77
CA LEU A 255 5.16 6.02 -16.05
C LEU A 255 6.66 5.67 -16.13
N PRO A 256 7.06 4.57 -16.78
CA PRO A 256 8.47 4.29 -16.97
C PRO A 256 9.20 5.42 -17.69
N SER A 257 10.44 5.72 -17.27
CA SER A 257 11.23 6.84 -17.79
C SER A 257 11.53 6.75 -19.29
N PHE A 258 11.49 5.54 -19.86
CA PHE A 258 11.73 5.27 -21.28
C PHE A 258 10.54 5.64 -22.18
N VAL A 259 9.35 5.84 -21.61
CA VAL A 259 8.17 6.31 -22.35
C VAL A 259 8.36 7.81 -22.60
N LYS A 260 8.57 8.24 -23.84
CA LYS A 260 8.61 9.67 -24.20
C LYS A 260 7.21 10.17 -24.48
N GLU A 261 6.44 9.40 -25.26
CA GLU A 261 5.08 9.70 -25.66
C GLU A 261 4.13 8.59 -25.21
N THR A 262 2.98 8.97 -24.67
CA THR A 262 1.94 8.01 -24.30
C THR A 262 1.13 7.63 -25.53
N PRO A 263 0.88 6.33 -25.80
CA PRO A 263 0.08 5.90 -26.93
C PRO A 263 -1.35 6.48 -26.83
N SER A 264 -1.80 7.09 -27.92
CA SER A 264 -3.15 7.66 -28.06
C SER A 264 -4.23 6.58 -28.17
N VAL A 265 -3.84 5.40 -28.66
CA VAL A 265 -4.71 4.23 -28.83
C VAL A 265 -4.51 3.25 -27.68
N ARG A 266 -5.60 2.67 -27.19
CA ARG A 266 -5.55 1.58 -26.20
C ARG A 266 -4.88 0.35 -26.80
N GLY A 267 -4.00 -0.30 -26.03
CA GLY A 267 -3.37 -1.58 -26.37
C GLY A 267 -4.34 -2.77 -26.31
N LEU A 268 -5.49 -2.67 -27.01
CA LEU A 268 -6.48 -3.74 -27.12
C LEU A 268 -5.87 -4.96 -27.84
N SER A 269 -5.05 -4.72 -28.87
CA SER A 269 -4.13 -5.73 -29.38
C SER A 269 -2.95 -5.82 -28.42
N ARG A 270 -2.71 -7.00 -27.84
CA ARG A 270 -1.62 -7.22 -26.86
C ARG A 270 -0.23 -7.27 -27.52
N TYR A 271 -0.19 -7.38 -28.85
CA TYR A 271 1.02 -7.36 -29.68
C TYR A 271 0.73 -6.71 -31.05
N GLU A 272 1.77 -6.36 -31.77
CA GLU A 272 1.75 -5.83 -33.13
C GLU A 272 2.89 -6.46 -33.93
N VAL A 273 2.59 -6.94 -35.14
CA VAL A 273 3.59 -7.40 -36.11
C VAL A 273 3.98 -6.20 -36.97
N LEU A 274 5.14 -5.61 -36.73
CA LEU A 274 5.57 -4.37 -37.40
C LEU A 274 6.06 -4.64 -38.83
N THR A 275 6.73 -5.77 -39.02
CA THR A 275 7.29 -6.21 -40.31
C THR A 275 7.29 -7.73 -40.42
N GLY A 276 7.31 -8.23 -41.65
CA GLY A 276 7.29 -9.67 -41.94
C GLY A 276 5.89 -10.29 -41.85
N ASP A 277 5.84 -11.61 -41.90
CA ASP A 277 4.63 -12.44 -41.86
C ASP A 277 4.78 -13.48 -40.75
N SER A 278 4.01 -13.30 -39.68
CA SER A 278 4.00 -14.20 -38.54
C SER A 278 2.59 -14.31 -37.99
N ASN A 279 2.08 -15.53 -37.92
CA ASN A 279 0.80 -15.81 -37.27
C ASN A 279 1.04 -16.06 -35.77
N VAL A 280 0.28 -15.38 -34.90
CA VAL A 280 0.38 -15.50 -33.44
C VAL A 280 -0.85 -16.24 -32.91
N PHE A 281 -0.64 -17.24 -32.06
CA PHE A 281 -1.72 -18.05 -31.49
C PHE A 281 -1.40 -18.52 -30.06
N ASP A 282 -2.38 -19.10 -29.37
CA ASP A 282 -2.26 -19.58 -27.96
C ASP A 282 -1.77 -18.48 -27.00
N PHE A 283 -2.23 -17.23 -27.19
CA PHE A 283 -1.86 -16.10 -26.35
C PHE A 283 -2.49 -16.21 -24.96
N LYS A 284 -1.64 -16.11 -23.94
CA LYS A 284 -1.99 -16.09 -22.52
C LYS A 284 -1.22 -14.98 -21.83
N GLU A 285 -1.84 -14.35 -20.86
CA GLU A 285 -1.18 -13.36 -20.01
C GLU A 285 -1.65 -13.48 -18.57
N GLY A 286 -0.77 -13.07 -17.66
CA GLY A 286 -1.12 -12.71 -16.29
C GLY A 286 -0.71 -11.27 -16.02
N THR A 287 -0.59 -10.90 -14.75
CA THR A 287 -0.27 -9.52 -14.36
C THR A 287 1.14 -9.13 -14.78
N ASN A 288 2.14 -9.99 -14.57
CA ASN A 288 3.54 -9.70 -14.82
C ASN A 288 4.21 -10.66 -15.81
N TRP A 289 3.42 -11.42 -16.58
CA TRP A 289 3.93 -12.36 -17.59
C TRP A 289 2.97 -12.50 -18.77
N LEU A 290 3.49 -12.92 -19.91
CA LEU A 290 2.71 -13.33 -21.09
C LEU A 290 3.43 -14.44 -21.85
N SER A 291 2.66 -15.24 -22.57
CA SER A 291 3.11 -16.39 -23.36
C SER A 291 2.29 -16.49 -24.62
N PHE A 292 2.94 -16.75 -25.76
CA PHE A 292 2.25 -17.05 -27.01
C PHE A 292 3.16 -17.85 -27.94
N LYS A 293 2.56 -18.44 -28.97
CA LYS A 293 3.29 -19.16 -30.02
C LYS A 293 3.20 -18.39 -31.33
N THR A 294 4.22 -18.54 -32.16
CA THR A 294 4.23 -18.00 -33.51
C THR A 294 4.53 -19.07 -34.55
N ASP A 295 3.94 -18.89 -35.72
CA ASP A 295 4.36 -19.50 -36.99
C ASP A 295 4.85 -18.36 -37.89
N THR A 296 6.18 -18.21 -37.94
CA THR A 296 6.86 -17.06 -38.52
C THR A 296 7.47 -17.44 -39.87
N LYS A 297 6.94 -16.89 -40.97
CA LYS A 297 7.35 -17.24 -42.34
C LYS A 297 8.53 -16.43 -42.86
N THR A 298 8.69 -15.21 -42.37
CA THR A 298 9.80 -14.30 -42.71
C THR A 298 10.36 -13.68 -41.44
N HIS A 299 11.57 -13.13 -41.49
CA HIS A 299 12.11 -12.42 -40.33
C HIS A 299 11.14 -11.31 -39.92
N THR A 300 10.65 -11.40 -38.69
CA THR A 300 9.52 -10.58 -38.22
C THR A 300 9.93 -9.79 -36.99
N ILE A 301 9.53 -8.52 -36.94
CA ILE A 301 9.64 -7.70 -35.74
C ILE A 301 8.28 -7.71 -35.03
N ILE A 302 8.26 -8.22 -33.79
CA ILE A 302 7.09 -8.15 -32.92
C ILE A 302 7.30 -7.06 -31.89
N ARG A 303 6.26 -6.26 -31.68
CA ARG A 303 6.15 -5.30 -30.57
C ARG A 303 5.04 -5.73 -29.63
N LEU A 304 5.32 -5.76 -28.34
CA LEU A 304 4.33 -6.01 -27.31
C LEU A 304 3.69 -4.69 -26.90
N SER A 305 2.39 -4.70 -26.65
CA SER A 305 1.67 -3.59 -26.01
C SER A 305 1.93 -3.58 -24.50
N LYS A 306 3.21 -3.56 -24.12
CA LYS A 306 3.68 -3.51 -22.73
C LYS A 306 4.80 -2.48 -22.61
N TYR A 307 4.67 -1.53 -21.69
CA TYR A 307 5.77 -0.62 -21.39
C TYR A 307 6.94 -1.40 -20.80
N TYR A 308 8.13 -1.13 -21.32
CA TYR A 308 9.34 -1.67 -20.73
C TYR A 308 9.57 -1.05 -19.35
N PHE A 309 9.92 -1.93 -18.42
CA PHE A 309 10.43 -1.59 -17.10
C PHE A 309 11.63 -2.50 -16.82
N PRO A 310 12.67 -2.06 -16.08
CA PRO A 310 13.83 -2.92 -15.79
C PRO A 310 13.45 -4.31 -15.28
N ASP A 311 14.18 -5.30 -15.80
CA ASP A 311 14.01 -6.74 -15.59
C ASP A 311 12.75 -7.38 -16.24
N TRP A 312 12.16 -6.71 -17.23
CA TRP A 312 11.39 -7.41 -18.26
C TRP A 312 12.32 -8.23 -19.15
N LYS A 313 12.10 -9.55 -19.16
CA LYS A 313 12.87 -10.50 -19.96
C LYS A 313 11.96 -11.20 -20.96
N VAL A 314 12.44 -11.38 -22.19
CA VAL A 314 11.77 -12.13 -23.24
C VAL A 314 12.62 -13.35 -23.59
N PHE A 315 11.97 -14.50 -23.64
CA PHE A 315 12.56 -15.79 -24.00
C PHE A 315 11.92 -16.28 -25.27
N VAL A 316 12.74 -16.69 -26.23
CA VAL A 316 12.33 -17.37 -27.47
C VAL A 316 12.88 -18.79 -27.39
N ASP A 317 11.99 -19.77 -27.39
CA ASP A 317 12.32 -21.20 -27.27
C ASP A 317 13.19 -21.51 -26.03
N GLY A 318 12.91 -20.81 -24.93
CA GLY A 318 13.61 -20.97 -23.65
C GLY A 318 14.92 -20.19 -23.53
N LYS A 319 15.39 -19.53 -24.59
CA LYS A 319 16.61 -18.70 -24.56
C LYS A 319 16.25 -17.23 -24.41
N GLU A 320 16.85 -16.55 -23.44
CA GLU A 320 16.70 -15.11 -23.26
C GLU A 320 17.27 -14.36 -24.46
N ILE A 321 16.48 -13.44 -25.01
CA ILE A 321 16.87 -12.58 -26.13
C ILE A 321 16.95 -11.12 -25.68
N GLN A 322 17.75 -10.33 -26.39
CA GLN A 322 17.78 -8.88 -26.19
C GLN A 322 16.52 -8.24 -26.78
N VAL A 323 15.93 -7.32 -26.04
CA VAL A 323 14.76 -6.54 -26.47
C VAL A 323 15.16 -5.10 -26.73
N ASP A 324 14.54 -4.50 -27.74
CA ASP A 324 14.60 -3.08 -28.00
C ASP A 324 13.37 -2.38 -27.41
N TYR A 325 13.61 -1.30 -26.69
CA TYR A 325 12.60 -0.43 -26.11
C TYR A 325 13.00 1.04 -26.21
N ARG A 326 14.12 1.34 -26.88
CA ARG A 326 14.69 2.69 -27.01
C ARG A 326 14.44 3.28 -28.38
N ASN A 327 14.40 2.44 -29.42
CA ASN A 327 14.09 2.87 -30.78
C ASN A 327 12.57 2.89 -31.05
N ASN A 328 11.79 3.28 -30.04
CA ASN A 328 10.40 3.68 -30.20
C ASN A 328 10.04 4.67 -29.09
N ASP A 329 9.31 5.74 -29.42
CA ASP A 329 9.02 6.82 -28.46
C ASP A 329 8.04 6.41 -27.36
N MET A 330 7.36 5.27 -27.53
CA MET A 330 6.42 4.72 -26.56
C MET A 330 7.09 3.86 -25.48
N GLY A 331 8.38 3.52 -25.60
CA GLY A 331 9.08 2.67 -24.63
C GLY A 331 8.56 1.23 -24.57
N LEU A 332 8.03 0.70 -25.67
CA LEU A 332 7.42 -0.63 -25.75
C LEU A 332 8.43 -1.72 -26.08
N ILE A 333 8.25 -2.90 -25.50
CA ILE A 333 9.11 -4.06 -25.70
C ILE A 333 8.97 -4.54 -27.15
N THR A 334 10.08 -4.52 -27.90
CA THR A 334 10.17 -4.91 -29.30
C THR A 334 11.30 -5.92 -29.49
N PHE A 335 11.10 -6.95 -30.30
CA PHE A 335 12.15 -7.94 -30.58
C PHE A 335 12.00 -8.57 -31.96
N LEU A 336 13.10 -9.13 -32.46
CA LEU A 336 13.17 -9.83 -33.74
C LEU A 336 12.93 -11.33 -33.54
N LEU A 337 12.14 -11.92 -34.44
CA LEU A 337 11.95 -13.36 -34.58
C LEU A 337 12.51 -13.84 -35.91
N GLY A 338 13.17 -15.00 -35.86
CA GLY A 338 13.61 -15.73 -37.05
C GLY A 338 12.46 -16.47 -37.73
N VAL A 339 12.78 -17.13 -38.84
CA VAL A 339 11.82 -18.01 -39.52
C VAL A 339 11.66 -19.31 -38.74
N GLY A 340 10.42 -19.74 -38.55
CA GLY A 340 10.08 -20.99 -37.89
C GLY A 340 8.94 -20.85 -36.87
N ASN A 341 8.69 -21.95 -36.18
CA ASN A 341 7.75 -21.98 -35.07
C ASN A 341 8.47 -21.62 -33.78
N HIS A 342 7.98 -20.61 -33.07
CA HIS A 342 8.61 -20.16 -31.83
C HIS A 342 7.61 -20.15 -30.68
N THR A 343 8.11 -20.44 -29.47
CA THR A 343 7.39 -20.19 -28.22
C THR A 343 7.99 -18.98 -27.53
N ILE A 344 7.19 -17.95 -27.33
CA ILE A 344 7.59 -16.69 -26.73
C ILE A 344 7.06 -16.66 -25.29
N ASN A 345 7.95 -16.39 -24.34
CA ASN A 345 7.59 -16.11 -22.96
C ASN A 345 8.19 -14.77 -22.54
N ALA A 346 7.38 -13.84 -22.05
CA ALA A 346 7.87 -12.60 -21.46
C ALA A 346 7.44 -12.50 -20.00
N ARG A 347 8.35 -12.05 -19.12
CA ARG A 347 8.06 -11.91 -17.68
C ARG A 347 8.86 -10.78 -17.06
N LEU A 348 8.22 -10.05 -16.14
CA LEU A 348 8.89 -9.09 -15.27
C LEU A 348 9.39 -9.79 -14.00
N TYR A 349 10.69 -9.70 -13.77
CA TYR A 349 11.35 -10.23 -12.58
C TYR A 349 11.60 -9.14 -11.54
N ASP A 350 11.88 -9.58 -10.31
CA ASP A 350 12.32 -8.67 -9.25
C ASP A 350 13.77 -8.24 -9.49
N THR A 351 14.00 -6.94 -9.39
CA THR A 351 15.33 -6.35 -9.31
C THR A 351 16.02 -6.77 -8.00
N PRO A 352 17.36 -6.68 -7.90
CA PRO A 352 18.07 -7.00 -6.66
C PRO A 352 17.56 -6.21 -5.44
N ILE A 353 17.19 -4.93 -5.63
CA ILE A 353 16.65 -4.11 -4.54
C ILE A 353 15.24 -4.56 -4.13
N ARG A 354 14.39 -5.00 -5.06
CA ARG A 354 13.08 -5.58 -4.73
C ARG A 354 13.21 -6.89 -3.97
N ALA A 355 14.08 -7.78 -4.44
CA ALA A 355 14.34 -9.06 -3.77
C ALA A 355 14.85 -8.84 -2.32
N LEU A 356 15.82 -7.95 -2.14
CA LEU A 356 16.32 -7.56 -0.81
C LEU A 356 15.22 -6.93 0.04
N SER A 357 14.39 -6.05 -0.53
CA SER A 357 13.31 -5.39 0.18
C SER A 357 12.26 -6.37 0.71
N ASN A 358 11.92 -7.41 -0.08
CA ASN A 358 11.00 -8.46 0.32
C ASN A 358 11.59 -9.26 1.50
N LEU A 359 12.88 -9.60 1.44
CA LEU A 359 13.59 -10.31 2.52
C LEU A 359 13.61 -9.49 3.82
N ILE A 360 13.91 -8.20 3.73
CA ILE A 360 13.91 -7.28 4.88
C ILE A 360 12.51 -7.20 5.50
N THR A 361 11.46 -7.12 4.68
CA THR A 361 10.08 -7.14 5.18
C THR A 361 9.72 -8.44 5.87
N LEU A 362 10.13 -9.60 5.33
CA LEU A 362 9.92 -10.89 5.97
C LEU A 362 10.63 -10.99 7.34
N ALA A 363 11.85 -10.46 7.43
CA ALA A 363 12.58 -10.36 8.70
C ALA A 363 11.86 -9.42 9.69
N GLY A 364 11.35 -8.27 9.23
CA GLY A 364 10.56 -7.34 10.04
C GLY A 364 9.26 -7.94 10.57
N LEU A 365 8.54 -8.70 9.73
CA LEU A 365 7.33 -9.44 10.13
C LEU A 365 7.66 -10.52 11.17
N SER A 366 8.73 -11.27 10.96
CA SER A 366 9.21 -12.30 11.90
C SER A 366 9.60 -11.69 13.24
N MET A 367 10.33 -10.57 13.23
CA MET A 367 10.69 -9.83 14.44
C MET A 367 9.46 -9.27 15.16
N THR A 368 8.50 -8.73 14.43
CA THR A 368 7.22 -8.24 14.97
C THR A 368 6.46 -9.37 15.67
N MET A 369 6.37 -10.54 15.04
CA MET A 369 5.73 -11.72 15.62
C MET A 369 6.44 -12.16 16.90
N ALA A 370 7.77 -12.27 16.89
CA ALA A 370 8.55 -12.63 18.07
C ALA A 370 8.34 -11.65 19.24
N LEU A 371 8.40 -10.34 18.96
CA LEU A 371 8.14 -9.29 19.96
C LEU A 371 6.70 -9.34 20.47
N PHE A 372 5.73 -9.61 19.61
CA PHE A 372 4.32 -9.75 19.98
C PHE A 372 4.14 -10.92 20.96
N LEU A 373 4.73 -12.08 20.68
CA LEU A 373 4.72 -13.25 21.56
C LEU A 373 5.36 -12.94 22.92
N VAL A 374 6.53 -12.30 22.93
CA VAL A 374 7.22 -11.87 24.17
C VAL A 374 6.42 -10.82 24.94
N SER A 375 5.51 -10.08 24.29
CA SER A 375 4.66 -9.11 24.97
C SER A 375 3.69 -9.75 25.98
N PHE A 376 3.38 -11.05 25.83
CA PHE A 376 2.51 -11.79 26.75
C PHE A 376 3.24 -12.21 28.04
N VAL A 377 2.62 -11.97 29.19
CA VAL A 377 3.19 -12.26 30.51
C VAL A 377 3.47 -13.76 30.69
N ARG A 378 2.59 -14.64 30.18
CA ARG A 378 2.75 -16.10 30.25
C ARG A 378 4.01 -16.57 29.49
N VAL A 379 4.21 -16.08 28.28
CA VAL A 379 5.39 -16.39 27.45
C VAL A 379 6.68 -15.95 28.15
N ARG A 380 6.72 -14.76 28.75
CA ARG A 380 7.89 -14.31 29.52
C ARG A 380 8.20 -15.20 30.73
N LYS A 381 7.17 -15.69 31.43
CA LYS A 381 7.35 -16.63 32.55
C LYS A 381 7.90 -17.97 32.06
N TRP A 382 7.39 -18.48 30.93
CA TRP A 382 7.87 -19.70 30.29
C TRP A 382 9.33 -19.61 29.85
N ILE A 383 9.71 -18.53 29.15
CA ILE A 383 11.10 -18.28 28.72
C ILE A 383 12.04 -18.24 29.94
N ARG A 384 11.64 -17.56 31.03
CA ARG A 384 12.44 -17.52 32.26
C ARG A 384 12.58 -18.88 32.93
N TYR A 385 11.53 -19.71 32.88
CA TYR A 385 11.56 -21.06 33.45
C TYR A 385 12.59 -21.93 32.74
N TYR A 386 12.54 -22.01 31.40
CA TYR A 386 13.52 -22.81 30.64
C TYR A 386 14.93 -22.25 30.69
N ARG A 387 15.11 -20.92 30.70
CA ARG A 387 16.45 -20.31 30.83
C ARG A 387 17.12 -20.65 32.17
N LYS A 388 16.33 -20.89 33.23
CA LYS A 388 16.84 -21.34 34.53
C LYS A 388 17.15 -22.84 34.60
N GLY A 389 16.72 -23.63 33.62
CA GLY A 389 17.04 -25.06 33.54
C GLY A 389 18.18 -25.39 32.57
N ILE A 390 18.62 -24.41 31.77
CA ILE A 390 19.76 -24.53 30.84
C ILE A 390 21.04 -23.93 31.43
N ASN A 391 20.91 -22.96 32.34
CA ASN A 391 21.97 -22.52 33.26
C ASN A 391 21.88 -23.34 34.54
#